data_AF-A0A534KAV5-F1
#
_entry.id   AF-A0A534KAV5-F1
#
_cell.length_a   1.000
_cell.length_b   1.000
_cell.length_c   1.000
_cell.angle_alpha   90.00
_cell.angle_beta   90.00
_cell.angle_gamma   90.00
#
_symmetry.space_group_name_H-M   'P 1'
#
loop_
_entity.id
_entity.type
_entity.pdbx_description
1 polymer ?
#
loop_
_entity_poly.entity_id
_entity_poly.type
_entity_poly.pdbx_seq_one_letter_code
_entity_poly.pdbx_strand_id
1 'polypeptide(L)'
;MKEDSPLALTTEDRILLYFSDFRNMEERYVLPQALTQKAIAFAAGIQRKHLSRYLDQMVHDGFLVETKAHIEGEKQRMLAYYLAPRGWERAVAIKARLSTIKVPVKVAGATKEMTLEEIDRATSVHLTLSDIVREAMNVDQLDLEYLEGIDERRKRAMDERVKRLEDYTRAVMTAWKDGRVTATEHLLVEQLRENLGISKEEQERIENEVLEEVLENRAGIYRAVAAEALDDGPIKEGERELLEALRKKLGLSSHDCREIETGLGKAAA
;
A
#
# COMPACT_ATOMS: atom_id res chain seq x y z
N MET A 1 -4.17 -14.19 22.70
CA MET A 1 -3.61 -15.43 22.10
C MET A 1 -3.84 -16.55 23.09
N LYS A 2 -4.31 -17.72 22.63
CA LYS A 2 -4.26 -18.93 23.47
C LYS A 2 -2.81 -19.42 23.48
N GLU A 3 -2.08 -19.18 24.56
CA GLU A 3 -0.67 -19.54 24.70
C GLU A 3 -0.43 -21.06 24.60
N ASP A 4 -1.46 -21.88 24.87
CA ASP A 4 -1.40 -23.35 24.83
C ASP A 4 -1.92 -23.97 23.52
N SER A 5 -2.22 -23.18 22.48
CA SER A 5 -2.65 -23.74 21.20
C SER A 5 -1.48 -24.43 20.49
N PRO A 6 -1.63 -25.64 19.94
CA PRO A 6 -0.59 -26.26 19.11
C PRO A 6 -0.24 -25.41 17.87
N LEU A 7 -1.17 -24.54 17.45
CA LEU A 7 -1.01 -23.56 16.38
C LEU A 7 -0.44 -22.22 16.84
N ALA A 8 -0.08 -22.05 18.11
CA ALA A 8 0.54 -20.83 18.59
C ALA A 8 1.85 -20.58 17.80
N LEU A 9 1.94 -19.40 17.22
CA LEU A 9 3.11 -18.88 16.51
C LEU A 9 3.47 -17.51 17.08
N THR A 10 4.77 -17.22 17.11
CA THR A 10 5.23 -15.85 17.35
C THR A 10 4.80 -14.96 16.18
N THR A 11 4.83 -13.63 16.39
CA THR A 11 4.58 -12.69 15.29
C THR A 11 5.58 -12.88 14.14
N GLU A 12 6.86 -13.11 14.44
CA GLU A 12 7.87 -13.38 13.40
C GLU A 12 7.55 -14.66 12.64
N ASP A 13 7.22 -15.76 13.33
CA ASP A 13 6.89 -17.03 12.68
C ASP A 13 5.64 -16.91 11.78
N ARG A 14 4.66 -16.07 12.16
CA ARG A 14 3.50 -15.76 11.31
C ARG A 14 3.89 -14.97 10.06
N ILE A 15 4.77 -13.98 10.19
CA ILE A 15 5.30 -13.21 9.06
C ILE A 15 6.08 -14.13 8.10
N LEU A 16 6.93 -15.01 8.63
CA LEU A 16 7.67 -15.99 7.84
C LEU A 16 6.75 -16.96 7.11
N LEU A 17 5.73 -17.47 7.80
CA LEU A 17 4.74 -18.35 7.20
C LEU A 17 3.98 -17.66 6.05
N TYR A 18 3.61 -16.39 6.23
CA TYR A 18 2.98 -15.60 5.16
C TYR A 18 3.90 -15.44 3.95
N PHE A 19 5.15 -15.02 4.15
CA PHE A 19 6.07 -14.83 3.02
C PHE A 19 6.46 -16.13 2.32
N SER A 20 6.24 -17.26 2.99
CA SER A 20 6.56 -18.57 2.44
C SER A 20 5.66 -19.02 1.29
N ASP A 21 4.80 -18.15 0.76
CA ASP A 21 4.04 -18.36 -0.46
C ASP A 21 4.58 -17.50 -1.64
N PHE A 22 5.55 -16.62 -1.39
CA PHE A 22 6.13 -15.71 -2.37
C PHE A 22 7.56 -16.14 -2.75
N ARG A 23 7.69 -17.05 -3.73
CA ARG A 23 9.00 -17.50 -4.27
C ARG A 23 9.56 -16.55 -5.32
N ASN A 24 10.90 -16.49 -5.41
CA ASN A 24 11.66 -15.84 -6.49
C ASN A 24 11.25 -14.37 -6.67
N MET A 25 11.13 -13.63 -5.57
CA MET A 25 10.74 -12.22 -5.61
C MET A 25 11.91 -11.34 -6.04
N GLU A 26 13.13 -11.75 -5.73
CA GLU A 26 14.38 -11.14 -6.14
C GLU A 26 14.57 -11.05 -7.66
N GLU A 27 13.92 -11.93 -8.43
CA GLU A 27 14.01 -11.98 -9.89
C GLU A 27 12.98 -11.09 -10.60
N ARG A 28 12.01 -10.54 -9.84
CA ARG A 28 10.89 -9.80 -10.42
C ARG A 28 11.19 -8.31 -10.54
N TYR A 29 10.83 -7.75 -11.69
CA TYR A 29 10.89 -6.31 -11.93
C TYR A 29 9.79 -5.53 -11.18
N VAL A 30 8.58 -6.09 -11.13
CA VAL A 30 7.44 -5.55 -10.38
C VAL A 30 7.07 -6.54 -9.28
N LEU A 31 6.95 -6.05 -8.04
CA LEU A 31 6.57 -6.85 -6.89
C LEU A 31 5.07 -6.72 -6.57
N PRO A 32 4.43 -7.77 -6.06
CA PRO A 32 3.02 -7.71 -5.72
C PRO A 32 2.77 -6.84 -4.48
N GLN A 33 1.60 -6.21 -4.39
CA GLN A 33 1.19 -5.40 -3.22
C GLN A 33 1.26 -6.15 -1.89
N ALA A 34 1.12 -7.48 -1.95
CA ALA A 34 1.24 -8.39 -0.83
C ALA A 34 2.57 -8.25 -0.04
N LEU A 35 3.64 -7.76 -0.67
CA LEU A 35 4.95 -7.61 -0.03
C LEU A 35 5.15 -6.28 0.70
N THR A 36 4.13 -5.42 0.74
CA THR A 36 4.18 -4.13 1.44
C THR A 36 3.88 -4.30 2.92
N GLN A 37 4.41 -3.40 3.77
CA GLN A 37 4.14 -3.42 5.23
C GLN A 37 2.64 -3.49 5.55
N LYS A 38 1.82 -2.79 4.77
CA LYS A 38 0.36 -2.77 4.95
C LYS A 38 -0.27 -4.16 4.78
N ALA A 39 0.08 -4.87 3.71
CA ALA A 39 -0.44 -6.21 3.46
C ALA A 39 0.06 -7.23 4.49
N ILE A 40 1.34 -7.12 4.87
CA ILE A 40 1.95 -7.98 5.89
C ILE A 40 1.27 -7.80 7.25
N ALA A 41 0.96 -6.57 7.65
CA ALA A 41 0.28 -6.28 8.93
C ALA A 41 -1.07 -7.00 9.01
N PHE A 42 -1.84 -6.93 7.91
CA PHE A 42 -3.12 -7.62 7.80
C PHE A 42 -2.93 -9.13 7.87
N ALA A 43 -2.02 -9.69 7.06
CA ALA A 43 -1.80 -11.13 6.99
C ALA A 43 -1.31 -11.73 8.32
N ALA A 44 -0.40 -11.04 9.01
CA ALA A 44 0.14 -11.47 10.30
C ALA A 44 -0.80 -11.15 11.49
N GLY A 45 -1.93 -10.48 11.26
CA GLY A 45 -2.90 -10.14 12.32
C GLY A 45 -2.33 -9.23 13.40
N ILE A 46 -1.54 -8.21 13.01
CA ILE A 46 -0.94 -7.26 13.93
C ILE A 46 -1.22 -5.81 13.52
N GLN A 47 -1.23 -4.90 14.49
CA GLN A 47 -1.36 -3.47 14.20
C GLN A 47 -0.10 -2.97 13.49
N ARG A 48 -0.27 -2.25 12.37
CA ARG A 48 0.82 -1.72 11.53
C ARG A 48 1.90 -0.97 12.31
N LYS A 49 1.53 -0.18 13.33
CA LYS A 49 2.48 0.57 14.19
C LYS A 49 3.48 -0.29 14.95
N HIS A 50 3.22 -1.59 15.10
CA HIS A 50 4.16 -2.54 15.70
C HIS A 50 4.94 -3.33 14.66
N LEU A 51 4.49 -3.36 13.41
CA LEU A 51 5.09 -4.16 12.35
C LEU A 51 6.48 -3.68 11.95
N SER A 52 6.72 -2.37 11.83
CA SER A 52 8.02 -1.86 11.38
C SER A 52 9.15 -2.41 12.24
N ARG A 53 9.00 -2.37 13.57
CA ARG A 53 10.00 -2.91 14.51
C ARG A 53 10.27 -4.40 14.29
N TYR A 54 9.25 -5.21 13.99
CA TYR A 54 9.46 -6.62 13.67
C TYR A 54 10.18 -6.79 12.33
N LEU A 55 9.80 -6.04 11.30
CA LEU A 55 10.45 -6.09 9.99
C LEU A 55 11.92 -5.67 10.09
N ASP A 56 12.20 -4.56 10.75
CA ASP A 56 13.56 -4.05 10.96
C ASP A 56 14.43 -5.11 11.67
N GLN A 57 13.91 -5.71 12.74
CA GLN A 57 14.61 -6.77 13.47
C GLN A 57 14.80 -8.02 12.62
N MET A 58 13.78 -8.46 11.88
CA MET A 58 13.86 -9.65 11.03
C MET A 58 14.80 -9.46 9.83
N VAL A 59 14.90 -8.24 9.30
CA VAL A 59 15.89 -7.87 8.28
C VAL A 59 17.29 -7.90 8.90
N HIS A 60 17.48 -7.27 10.06
CA HIS A 60 18.75 -7.31 10.79
C HIS A 60 19.22 -8.75 11.08
N ASP A 61 18.30 -9.62 11.49
CA ASP A 61 18.59 -11.01 11.82
C ASP A 61 18.74 -11.91 10.58
N GLY A 62 18.60 -11.34 9.38
CA GLY A 62 18.81 -12.02 8.10
C GLY A 62 17.68 -12.96 7.71
N PHE A 63 16.49 -12.82 8.30
CA PHE A 63 15.30 -13.58 7.92
C PHE A 63 14.56 -12.97 6.73
N LEU A 64 14.61 -11.65 6.58
CA LEU A 64 13.96 -10.91 5.49
C LEU A 64 14.97 -10.10 4.69
N VAL A 65 14.66 -9.88 3.42
CA VAL A 65 15.30 -8.86 2.57
C VAL A 65 14.35 -7.69 2.46
N GLU A 66 14.85 -6.48 2.69
CA GLU A 66 14.16 -5.22 2.39
C GLU A 66 14.67 -4.66 1.07
N THR A 67 13.76 -4.20 0.20
CA THR A 67 14.13 -3.53 -1.06
C THR A 67 13.14 -2.43 -1.45
N LYS A 68 13.62 -1.43 -2.19
CA LYS A 68 12.77 -0.46 -2.88
C LYS A 68 12.42 -0.98 -4.27
N ALA A 69 11.16 -1.31 -4.53
CA ALA A 69 10.71 -1.86 -5.80
C ALA A 69 9.46 -1.16 -6.34
N HIS A 70 9.19 -1.31 -7.63
CA HIS A 70 7.90 -0.93 -8.18
C HIS A 70 6.85 -1.95 -7.73
N ILE A 71 5.74 -1.47 -7.18
CA ILE A 71 4.67 -2.32 -6.66
C ILE A 71 3.50 -2.29 -7.64
N GLU A 72 2.89 -3.45 -7.90
CA GLU A 72 1.71 -3.56 -8.76
C GLU A 72 0.63 -2.52 -8.39
N GLY A 73 0.26 -1.67 -9.34
CA GLY A 73 -0.78 -0.65 -9.16
C GLY A 73 -0.36 0.61 -8.40
N GLU A 74 0.89 0.71 -7.94
CA GLU A 74 1.41 1.91 -7.28
C GLU A 74 2.24 2.74 -8.26
N LYS A 75 1.99 4.06 -8.32
CA LYS A 75 2.72 4.97 -9.23
C LYS A 75 4.21 5.09 -8.86
N GLN A 76 4.53 4.93 -7.58
CA GLN A 76 5.87 5.14 -7.03
C GLN A 76 6.51 3.86 -6.51
N ARG A 77 7.85 3.86 -6.40
CA ARG A 77 8.60 2.76 -5.78
C ARG A 77 8.37 2.77 -4.28
N MET A 78 8.09 1.61 -3.71
CA MET A 78 7.85 1.45 -2.27
C MET A 78 8.79 0.43 -1.67
N LEU A 79 8.89 0.44 -0.33
CA LEU A 79 9.55 -0.63 0.41
C LEU A 79 8.72 -1.91 0.34
N ALA A 80 9.40 -3.00 -0.01
CA ALA A 80 8.88 -4.35 -0.06
C ALA A 80 9.82 -5.32 0.65
N TYR A 81 9.24 -6.42 1.12
CA TYR A 81 9.92 -7.42 1.92
C TYR A 81 9.66 -8.82 1.37
N TYR A 82 10.67 -9.69 1.41
CA TYR A 82 10.53 -11.12 1.09
C TYR A 82 11.53 -11.95 1.89
N LEU A 83 11.38 -13.27 1.88
CA LEU A 83 12.26 -14.16 2.65
C LEU A 83 13.69 -14.14 2.12
N ALA A 84 14.63 -13.92 3.03
CA ALA A 84 16.04 -14.24 2.81
C ALA A 84 16.25 -15.77 2.95
N PRO A 85 17.42 -16.33 2.55
CA PRO A 85 17.68 -17.77 2.66
C PRO A 85 17.43 -18.35 4.06
N ARG A 86 17.88 -17.66 5.12
CA ARG A 86 17.62 -18.09 6.51
C ARG A 86 16.14 -18.04 6.88
N GLY A 87 15.40 -17.06 6.33
CA GLY A 87 13.95 -16.96 6.44
C GLY A 87 13.23 -18.16 5.81
N TRP A 88 13.70 -18.60 4.63
CA TRP A 88 13.19 -19.80 3.97
C TRP A 88 13.33 -21.06 4.81
N GLU A 89 14.53 -21.30 5.36
CA GLU A 89 14.79 -22.45 6.23
C GLU A 89 13.82 -22.48 7.43
N ARG A 90 13.67 -21.32 8.09
CA ARG A 90 12.76 -21.19 9.24
C ARG A 90 11.30 -21.39 8.83
N ALA A 91 10.87 -20.80 7.71
CA ALA A 91 9.52 -20.95 7.19
C ALA A 91 9.17 -22.41 6.84
N VAL A 92 10.11 -23.14 6.24
CA VAL A 92 9.94 -24.57 5.94
C VAL A 92 9.81 -25.39 7.21
N ALA A 93 10.62 -25.12 8.24
CA ALA A 93 10.51 -25.78 9.53
C ALA A 93 9.14 -25.53 10.20
N ILE A 94 8.64 -24.30 10.12
CA ILE A 94 7.30 -23.94 10.61
C ILE A 94 6.23 -24.71 9.84
N LYS A 95 6.27 -24.70 8.50
CA LYS A 95 5.32 -25.45 7.65
C LYS A 95 5.31 -26.94 7.98
N ALA A 96 6.49 -27.56 8.13
CA ALA A 96 6.61 -28.96 8.50
C ALA A 96 5.96 -29.24 9.86
N ARG A 97 6.24 -28.42 10.88
CA ARG A 97 5.61 -28.55 12.21
C ARG A 97 4.09 -28.43 12.15
N LEU A 98 3.58 -27.47 11.38
CA LEU A 98 2.14 -27.22 11.29
C LEU A 98 1.39 -28.30 10.50
N SER A 99 2.03 -28.90 9.49
CA SER A 99 1.42 -29.92 8.65
C SER A 99 0.94 -31.16 9.42
N THR A 100 1.56 -31.46 10.56
CA THR A 100 1.20 -32.62 11.39
C THR A 100 0.08 -32.33 12.40
N ILE A 101 -0.29 -31.06 12.57
CA ILE A 101 -1.28 -30.65 13.58
C ILE A 101 -2.67 -30.86 13.02
N LYS A 102 -3.54 -31.48 13.83
CA LYS A 102 -4.97 -31.55 13.57
C LYS A 102 -5.69 -30.53 14.41
N VAL A 103 -6.73 -29.93 13.82
CA VAL A 103 -7.62 -29.01 14.50
C VAL A 103 -9.08 -29.39 14.31
N PRO A 104 -9.94 -29.06 15.28
CA PRO A 104 -11.37 -29.26 15.17
C PRO A 104 -11.97 -28.30 14.14
N VAL A 105 -12.62 -28.87 13.13
CA VAL A 105 -13.31 -28.15 12.06
C VAL A 105 -14.77 -28.61 12.00
N LYS A 106 -15.69 -27.65 11.98
CA LYS A 106 -17.10 -27.90 11.73
C LYS A 106 -17.34 -28.05 10.24
N VAL A 107 -17.86 -29.21 9.83
CA VAL A 107 -18.20 -29.55 8.46
C VAL A 107 -19.64 -30.07 8.44
N ALA A 108 -20.54 -29.34 7.78
CA ALA A 108 -21.98 -29.67 7.70
C ALA A 108 -22.61 -29.97 9.08
N GLY A 109 -22.24 -29.17 10.09
CA GLY A 109 -22.76 -29.29 11.46
C GLY A 109 -22.05 -30.33 12.36
N ALA A 110 -21.11 -31.12 11.84
CA ALA A 110 -20.33 -32.08 12.61
C ALA A 110 -18.88 -31.63 12.81
N THR A 111 -18.31 -31.85 13.99
CA THR A 111 -16.89 -31.58 14.26
C THR A 111 -16.02 -32.73 13.74
N LYS A 112 -14.99 -32.41 12.96
CA LYS A 112 -13.98 -33.34 12.46
C LYS A 112 -12.59 -32.79 12.77
N GLU A 113 -11.69 -33.68 13.19
CA GLU A 113 -10.27 -33.36 13.32
C GLU A 113 -9.60 -33.43 11.96
N MET A 114 -9.13 -32.28 11.46
CA MET A 114 -8.51 -32.16 10.13
C MET A 114 -7.14 -31.51 10.24
N THR A 115 -6.18 -32.00 9.46
CA THR A 115 -4.92 -31.31 9.21
C THR A 115 -5.14 -30.05 8.39
N LEU A 116 -4.19 -29.11 8.43
CA LEU A 116 -4.27 -27.88 7.63
C LEU A 116 -4.34 -28.18 6.12
N GLU A 117 -3.69 -29.25 5.66
CA GLU A 117 -3.74 -29.66 4.26
C GLU A 117 -5.09 -30.28 3.89
N GLU A 118 -5.70 -31.06 4.78
CA GLU A 118 -7.07 -31.57 4.58
C GLU A 118 -8.10 -30.44 4.53
N ILE A 119 -7.88 -29.36 5.29
CA ILE A 119 -8.73 -28.16 5.26
C ILE A 119 -8.65 -27.47 3.91
N ASP A 120 -7.45 -27.17 3.42
CA ASP A 120 -7.25 -26.54 2.10
C ASP A 120 -7.86 -27.37 0.96
N ARG A 121 -7.72 -28.70 1.00
CA ARG A 121 -8.35 -29.59 0.00
C ARG A 121 -9.86 -29.70 0.13
N ALA A 122 -10.42 -29.45 1.31
CA ALA A 122 -11.85 -29.52 1.56
C ALA A 122 -12.59 -28.23 1.19
N THR A 123 -11.88 -27.12 1.07
CA THR A 123 -12.43 -25.85 0.59
C THR A 123 -12.36 -25.74 -0.92
N SER A 124 -13.37 -25.12 -1.52
CA SER A 124 -13.38 -24.79 -2.95
C SER A 124 -12.40 -23.66 -3.33
N VAL A 125 -11.88 -22.94 -2.34
CA VAL A 125 -10.86 -21.88 -2.48
C VAL A 125 -9.50 -22.40 -2.02
N HIS A 126 -8.43 -21.87 -2.61
CA HIS A 126 -7.07 -22.17 -2.19
C HIS A 126 -6.72 -21.35 -0.94
N LEU A 127 -6.64 -22.01 0.21
CA LEU A 127 -6.26 -21.40 1.48
C LEU A 127 -4.78 -21.59 1.74
N THR A 128 -4.08 -20.49 2.01
CA THR A 128 -2.70 -20.61 2.47
C THR A 128 -2.67 -21.15 3.90
N LEU A 129 -1.58 -21.83 4.28
CA LEU A 129 -1.37 -22.22 5.69
C LEU A 129 -1.43 -20.99 6.61
N SER A 130 -0.96 -19.84 6.14
CA SER A 130 -1.02 -18.59 6.91
C SER A 130 -2.45 -18.15 7.21
N ASP A 131 -3.39 -18.38 6.28
CA ASP A 131 -4.80 -18.06 6.45
C ASP A 131 -5.47 -18.97 7.47
N ILE A 132 -5.26 -20.28 7.32
CA ILE A 132 -5.85 -21.26 8.22
C ILE A 132 -5.35 -21.04 9.65
N VAL A 133 -4.04 -20.82 9.83
CA VAL A 133 -3.47 -20.54 11.15
C VAL A 133 -4.03 -19.24 11.73
N ARG A 134 -4.10 -18.16 10.94
CA ARG A 134 -4.64 -16.87 11.41
C ARG A 134 -6.06 -17.04 11.94
N GLU A 135 -6.94 -17.73 11.23
CA GLU A 135 -8.31 -17.93 11.69
C GLU A 135 -8.35 -18.85 12.91
N ALA A 136 -7.61 -19.97 12.89
CA ALA A 136 -7.60 -20.96 13.97
C ALA A 136 -7.04 -20.41 15.29
N MET A 137 -6.21 -19.37 15.26
CA MET A 137 -5.71 -18.71 16.47
C MET A 137 -6.77 -17.89 17.20
N ASN A 138 -7.88 -17.54 16.54
CA ASN A 138 -8.93 -16.67 17.09
C ASN A 138 -10.19 -17.43 17.52
N VAL A 139 -10.31 -18.71 17.17
CA VAL A 139 -11.50 -19.52 17.44
C VAL A 139 -11.11 -20.88 17.99
N ASP A 140 -12.02 -21.48 18.75
CA ASP A 140 -11.82 -22.81 19.36
C ASP A 140 -12.06 -23.92 18.35
N GLN A 141 -12.91 -23.64 17.37
CA GLN A 141 -13.31 -24.54 16.31
C GLN A 141 -13.42 -23.73 15.02
N LEU A 142 -12.76 -24.20 13.97
CA LEU A 142 -12.91 -23.64 12.63
C LEU A 142 -14.26 -24.02 12.03
N ASP A 143 -14.83 -23.19 11.18
CA ASP A 143 -16.03 -23.52 10.40
C ASP A 143 -15.67 -23.50 8.92
N LEU A 144 -15.85 -24.64 8.22
CA LEU A 144 -15.46 -24.78 6.82
C LEU A 144 -16.22 -23.78 5.92
N GLU A 145 -17.51 -23.52 6.20
CA GLU A 145 -18.31 -22.53 5.45
C GLU A 145 -17.76 -21.12 5.65
N TYR A 146 -17.28 -20.82 6.87
CA TYR A 146 -16.63 -19.55 7.14
C TYR A 146 -15.29 -19.43 6.41
N LEU A 147 -14.50 -20.50 6.35
CA LEU A 147 -13.21 -20.54 5.67
C LEU A 147 -13.36 -20.33 4.15
N GLU A 148 -14.40 -20.87 3.52
CA GLU A 148 -14.65 -20.68 2.08
C GLU A 148 -14.81 -19.20 1.68
N GLY A 149 -15.36 -18.37 2.58
CA GLY A 149 -15.53 -16.94 2.32
C GLY A 149 -14.32 -16.06 2.63
N ILE A 150 -13.17 -16.61 3.06
CA ILE A 150 -12.01 -15.81 3.49
C ILE A 150 -11.50 -14.92 2.36
N ASP A 151 -11.28 -15.49 1.18
CA ASP A 151 -10.70 -14.73 0.07
C ASP A 151 -11.64 -13.61 -0.39
N GLU A 152 -12.95 -13.88 -0.46
CA GLU A 152 -13.93 -12.84 -0.77
C GLU A 152 -13.99 -11.74 0.30
N ARG A 153 -13.90 -12.09 1.59
CA ARG A 153 -13.87 -11.10 2.68
C ARG A 153 -12.58 -10.28 2.64
N ARG A 154 -11.43 -10.92 2.38
CA ARG A 154 -10.14 -10.23 2.21
C ARG A 154 -10.21 -9.26 1.03
N LYS A 155 -10.70 -9.73 -0.12
CA LYS A 155 -10.86 -8.91 -1.32
C LYS A 155 -11.77 -7.70 -1.03
N ARG A 156 -12.93 -7.91 -0.43
CA ARG A 156 -13.84 -6.82 -0.01
C ARG A 156 -13.16 -5.84 0.94
N ALA A 157 -12.44 -6.32 1.95
CA ALA A 157 -11.74 -5.45 2.89
C ALA A 157 -10.63 -4.62 2.21
N MET A 158 -9.92 -5.21 1.24
CA MET A 158 -8.94 -4.51 0.41
C MET A 158 -9.61 -3.48 -0.50
N ASP A 159 -10.69 -3.84 -1.18
CA ASP A 159 -11.45 -2.95 -2.08
C ASP A 159 -12.04 -1.76 -1.30
N GLU A 160 -12.64 -2.00 -0.13
CA GLU A 160 -13.12 -0.93 0.76
C GLU A 160 -11.98 -0.04 1.24
N ARG A 161 -10.79 -0.59 1.46
CA ARG A 161 -9.62 0.21 1.84
C ARG A 161 -9.14 1.07 0.67
N VAL A 162 -9.07 0.52 -0.54
CA VAL A 162 -8.74 1.27 -1.76
C VAL A 162 -9.72 2.42 -1.92
N LYS A 163 -11.02 2.14 -1.85
CA LYS A 163 -12.07 3.15 -1.97
C LYS A 163 -11.93 4.28 -0.94
N ARG A 164 -11.65 3.96 0.33
CA ARG A 164 -11.42 4.97 1.37
C ARG A 164 -10.22 5.88 1.05
N LEU A 165 -9.14 5.30 0.51
CA LEU A 165 -7.97 6.09 0.11
C LEU A 165 -8.26 6.96 -1.11
N GLU A 166 -9.01 6.45 -2.10
CA GLU A 166 -9.44 7.23 -3.26
C GLU A 166 -10.35 8.39 -2.87
N ASP A 167 -11.34 8.16 -2.00
CA ASP A 167 -12.25 9.19 -1.53
C ASP A 167 -11.50 10.28 -0.75
N TYR A 168 -10.51 9.90 0.06
CA TYR A 168 -9.62 10.86 0.73
C TYR A 168 -8.74 11.63 -0.25
N THR A 169 -8.09 10.94 -1.20
CA THR A 169 -7.25 11.56 -2.23
C THR A 169 -8.05 12.58 -3.03
N ARG A 170 -9.30 12.25 -3.39
CA ARG A 170 -10.21 13.18 -4.08
C ARG A 170 -10.53 14.41 -3.24
N ALA A 171 -10.75 14.24 -1.93
CA ALA A 171 -10.97 15.36 -1.02
C ALA A 171 -9.72 16.27 -0.92
N VAL A 172 -8.53 15.69 -0.81
CA VAL A 172 -7.26 16.41 -0.81
C VAL A 172 -7.09 17.16 -2.14
N MET A 173 -7.22 16.50 -3.29
CA MET A 173 -7.15 17.16 -4.61
C MET A 173 -8.12 18.33 -4.73
N THR A 174 -9.33 18.19 -4.18
CA THR A 174 -10.35 19.24 -4.19
C THR A 174 -9.91 20.44 -3.35
N ALA A 175 -9.39 20.21 -2.14
CA ALA A 175 -8.86 21.26 -1.27
C ALA A 175 -7.65 22.00 -1.89
N TRP A 176 -6.84 21.31 -2.69
CA TRP A 176 -5.65 21.88 -3.33
C TRP A 176 -5.93 22.51 -4.70
N LYS A 177 -7.15 22.40 -5.24
CA LYS A 177 -7.50 22.79 -6.62
C LYS A 177 -7.10 24.23 -6.96
N ASP A 178 -7.37 25.18 -6.06
CA ASP A 178 -7.12 26.61 -6.26
C ASP A 178 -5.73 27.06 -5.75
N GLY A 179 -4.93 26.13 -5.27
CA GLY A 179 -3.51 26.34 -4.93
C GLY A 179 -3.27 26.92 -3.56
N ARG A 180 -4.33 27.05 -2.78
CA ARG A 180 -4.31 27.39 -1.38
C ARG A 180 -5.34 26.52 -0.69
N VAL A 181 -4.94 25.88 0.39
CA VAL A 181 -5.86 25.18 1.28
C VAL A 181 -6.30 26.16 2.35
N THR A 182 -7.60 26.42 2.46
CA THR A 182 -8.17 27.26 3.52
C THR A 182 -8.21 26.51 4.85
N ALA A 183 -8.32 27.24 5.97
CA ALA A 183 -8.42 26.63 7.30
C ALA A 183 -9.63 25.68 7.42
N THR A 184 -10.74 26.02 6.74
CA THR A 184 -11.95 25.19 6.71
C THR A 184 -11.73 23.91 5.90
N GLU A 185 -11.08 23.98 4.74
CA GLU A 185 -10.77 22.80 3.93
C GLU A 185 -9.80 21.87 4.66
N HIS A 186 -8.79 22.43 5.33
CA HIS A 186 -7.88 21.66 6.18
C HIS A 186 -8.65 20.92 7.29
N LEU A 187 -9.58 21.60 7.97
CA LEU A 187 -10.40 20.96 9.01
C LEU A 187 -11.27 19.84 8.44
N LEU A 188 -11.91 20.04 7.29
CA LEU A 188 -12.78 19.04 6.67
C LEU A 188 -11.99 17.81 6.20
N VAL A 189 -10.82 18.00 5.60
CA VAL A 189 -9.93 16.92 5.18
C VAL A 189 -9.44 16.13 6.41
N GLU A 190 -9.08 16.81 7.50
CA GLU A 190 -8.64 16.16 8.73
C GLU A 190 -9.77 15.35 9.39
N GLN A 191 -11.00 15.87 9.44
CA GLN A 191 -12.16 15.13 9.94
C GLN A 191 -12.47 13.90 9.07
N LEU A 192 -12.36 14.04 7.74
CA LEU A 192 -12.54 12.92 6.82
C LEU A 192 -11.45 11.85 7.03
N ARG A 193 -10.20 12.25 7.23
CA ARG A 193 -9.09 11.33 7.55
C ARG A 193 -9.41 10.46 8.77
N GLU A 194 -9.89 11.08 9.85
CA GLU A 194 -10.26 10.38 11.08
C GLU A 194 -11.41 9.40 10.85
N ASN A 195 -12.47 9.85 10.19
CA ASN A 195 -13.65 9.03 9.90
C ASN A 195 -13.33 7.82 9.01
N LEU A 196 -12.41 7.98 8.05
CA LEU A 196 -11.98 6.89 7.16
C LEU A 196 -10.93 5.98 7.80
N GLY A 197 -10.40 6.33 8.98
CA GLY A 197 -9.35 5.59 9.67
C GLY A 197 -8.04 5.60 8.88
N ILE A 198 -7.68 6.75 8.30
CA ILE A 198 -6.43 6.95 7.56
C ILE A 198 -5.35 7.39 8.55
N SER A 199 -4.20 6.71 8.50
CA SER A 199 -3.06 7.03 9.37
C SER A 199 -2.33 8.29 8.90
N LYS A 200 -1.57 8.94 9.79
CA LYS A 200 -0.79 10.14 9.45
C LYS A 200 0.23 9.91 8.33
N GLU A 201 0.89 8.75 8.33
CA GLU A 201 1.81 8.37 7.25
C GLU A 201 1.10 8.25 5.90
N GLU A 202 -0.11 7.69 5.88
CA GLU A 202 -0.90 7.59 4.64
C GLU A 202 -1.38 8.96 4.16
N GLN A 203 -1.77 9.83 5.09
CA GLN A 203 -2.06 11.23 4.80
C GLN A 203 -0.86 11.93 4.17
N GLU A 204 0.30 11.91 4.84
CA GLU A 204 1.52 12.60 4.37
C GLU A 204 1.92 12.12 2.97
N ARG A 205 1.86 10.80 2.72
CA ARG A 205 2.13 10.25 1.40
C ARG A 205 1.15 10.76 0.35
N ILE A 206 -0.15 10.68 0.63
CA ILE A 206 -1.20 11.11 -0.31
C ILE A 206 -1.12 12.62 -0.57
N GLU A 207 -0.91 13.42 0.47
CA GLU A 207 -0.79 14.87 0.34
C GLU A 207 0.43 15.25 -0.51
N ASN A 208 1.58 14.59 -0.33
CA ASN A 208 2.76 14.83 -1.15
C ASN A 208 2.54 14.42 -2.62
N GLU A 209 1.95 13.25 -2.87
CA GLU A 209 1.63 12.77 -4.23
C GLU A 209 0.64 13.72 -4.94
N VAL A 210 -0.41 14.16 -4.23
CA VAL A 210 -1.38 15.11 -4.76
C VAL A 210 -0.75 16.47 -5.02
N LEU A 211 0.11 16.96 -4.12
CA LEU A 211 0.79 18.24 -4.30
C LEU A 211 1.67 18.23 -5.54
N GLU A 212 2.45 17.16 -5.74
CA GLU A 212 3.28 16.95 -6.93
C GLU A 212 2.42 16.95 -8.20
N GLU A 213 1.35 16.16 -8.24
CA GLU A 213 0.43 16.08 -9.39
C GLU A 213 -0.25 17.43 -9.70
N VAL A 214 -0.66 18.18 -8.68
CA VAL A 214 -1.28 19.51 -8.85
C VAL A 214 -0.26 20.52 -9.39
N LEU A 215 0.97 20.50 -8.87
CA LEU A 215 2.04 21.40 -9.32
C LEU A 215 2.46 21.09 -10.76
N GLU A 216 2.64 19.81 -11.10
CA GLU A 216 2.95 19.37 -12.46
C GLU A 216 1.87 19.81 -13.46
N ASN A 217 0.59 19.61 -13.13
CA ASN A 217 -0.52 20.02 -13.98
C ASN A 217 -0.52 21.54 -14.23
N ARG A 218 -0.26 22.35 -13.19
CA ARG A 218 -0.20 23.82 -13.31
C ARG A 218 1.00 24.28 -14.12
N ALA A 219 2.17 23.69 -13.88
CA ALA A 219 3.38 23.96 -14.64
C ALA A 219 3.18 23.59 -16.12
N GLY A 220 2.48 22.49 -16.40
CA GLY A 220 2.08 22.08 -17.75
C GLY A 220 1.18 23.11 -18.44
N ILE A 221 0.13 23.59 -17.77
CA ILE A 221 -0.75 24.66 -18.29
C ILE A 221 0.05 25.92 -18.60
N TYR A 222 0.90 26.36 -17.66
CA TYR A 222 1.74 27.53 -17.86
C TYR A 222 2.70 27.37 -19.05
N ARG A 223 3.38 26.21 -19.13
CA ARG A 223 4.31 25.89 -20.22
C ARG A 223 3.64 25.94 -21.58
N ALA A 224 2.43 25.40 -21.73
CA ALA A 224 1.71 25.40 -23.00
C ALA A 224 1.44 26.83 -23.50
N VAL A 225 0.99 27.72 -22.60
CA VAL A 225 0.74 29.13 -22.93
C VAL A 225 2.04 29.90 -23.19
N ALA A 226 3.08 29.63 -22.41
CA ALA A 226 4.39 30.26 -22.59
C ALA A 226 5.08 29.83 -23.89
N ALA A 227 4.90 28.58 -24.33
CA ALA A 227 5.42 28.07 -25.58
C ALA A 227 4.78 28.79 -26.78
N GLU A 228 3.45 28.94 -26.78
CA GLU A 228 2.73 29.71 -27.82
C GLU A 228 3.22 31.17 -27.89
N ALA A 229 3.41 31.82 -26.74
CA ALA A 229 3.88 33.21 -26.69
C ALA A 229 5.34 33.39 -27.17
N LEU A 230 6.14 32.32 -27.20
CA LEU A 230 7.53 32.31 -27.69
C LEU A 230 7.64 31.91 -29.16
N ASP A 231 6.59 31.33 -29.75
CA ASP A 231 6.61 30.81 -31.13
C ASP A 231 6.73 31.95 -32.16
N ASP A 232 6.11 33.11 -31.88
CA ASP A 232 6.16 34.32 -32.71
C ASP A 232 7.39 35.22 -32.43
N GLY A 233 8.37 34.75 -31.66
CA GLY A 233 9.58 35.49 -31.28
C GLY A 233 9.61 35.92 -29.80
N PRO A 234 10.38 36.97 -29.43
CA PRO A 234 10.50 37.37 -28.03
C PRO A 234 9.16 37.85 -27.46
N ILE A 235 8.83 37.38 -26.26
CA ILE A 235 7.59 37.68 -25.55
C ILE A 235 7.37 39.20 -25.47
N LYS A 236 6.25 39.66 -26.03
CA LYS A 236 5.84 41.06 -26.04
C LYS A 236 5.31 41.49 -24.67
N GLU A 237 5.22 42.79 -24.45
CA GLU A 237 4.78 43.38 -23.18
C GLU A 237 3.38 42.90 -22.76
N GLY A 238 2.41 42.86 -23.69
CA GLY A 238 1.06 42.34 -23.41
C GLY A 238 1.01 40.83 -23.11
N GLU A 239 1.85 40.03 -23.77
CA GLU A 239 1.99 38.59 -23.50
C GLU A 239 2.63 38.36 -22.13
N ARG A 240 3.55 39.24 -21.70
CA ARG A 240 4.14 39.21 -20.36
C ARG A 240 3.11 39.49 -19.28
N GLU A 241 2.24 40.47 -19.47
CA GLU A 241 1.16 40.77 -18.52
C GLU A 241 0.20 39.59 -18.37
N LEU A 242 -0.17 38.95 -19.49
CA LEU A 242 -1.01 37.75 -19.51
C LEU A 242 -0.36 36.57 -18.78
N LEU A 243 0.93 36.31 -19.05
CA LEU A 243 1.68 35.24 -18.38
C LEU A 243 1.88 35.51 -16.89
N GLU A 244 2.05 36.77 -16.48
CA GLU A 244 2.14 37.13 -15.06
C GLU A 244 0.79 37.00 -14.34
N ALA A 245 -0.32 37.35 -15.01
CA ALA A 245 -1.67 37.11 -14.50
C ALA A 245 -1.97 35.60 -14.38
N LEU A 246 -1.59 34.81 -15.39
CA LEU A 246 -1.72 33.36 -15.38
C LEU A 246 -0.88 32.72 -14.27
N ARG A 247 0.39 33.13 -14.11
CA ARG A 247 1.26 32.70 -13.01
C ARG A 247 0.61 32.91 -11.66
N LYS A 248 0.11 34.13 -11.41
CA LYS A 248 -0.57 34.47 -10.14
C LYS A 248 -1.81 33.62 -9.93
N LYS A 249 -2.59 33.36 -10.99
CA LYS A 249 -3.81 32.55 -10.93
C LYS A 249 -3.54 31.06 -10.72
N LEU A 250 -2.42 30.54 -11.24
CA LEU A 250 -1.97 29.16 -11.02
C LEU A 250 -1.18 29.00 -9.71
N GLY A 251 -0.85 30.10 -9.03
CA GLY A 251 -0.08 30.07 -7.78
C GLY A 251 1.38 29.63 -7.96
N LEU A 252 1.94 29.78 -9.15
CA LEU A 252 3.32 29.36 -9.45
C LEU A 252 4.34 30.41 -8.98
N SER A 253 5.52 29.96 -8.56
CA SER A 253 6.59 30.87 -8.18
C SER A 253 7.20 31.54 -9.42
N SER A 254 7.73 32.76 -9.26
CA SER A 254 8.44 33.44 -10.35
C SER A 254 9.74 32.73 -10.75
N HIS A 255 10.30 31.88 -9.88
CA HIS A 255 11.47 31.07 -10.20
C HIS A 255 11.10 29.96 -11.19
N ASP A 256 10.09 29.15 -10.87
CA ASP A 256 9.68 27.99 -11.68
C ASP A 256 9.22 28.41 -13.08
N CYS A 257 8.48 29.51 -13.18
CA CYS A 257 8.07 30.08 -14.46
C CYS A 257 9.27 30.52 -15.32
N ARG A 258 10.31 31.09 -14.72
CA ARG A 258 11.53 31.49 -15.45
C ARG A 258 12.33 30.27 -15.92
N GLU A 259 12.38 29.20 -15.14
CA GLU A 259 13.02 27.95 -15.57
C GLU A 259 12.27 27.32 -16.76
N ILE A 260 10.92 27.31 -16.71
CA ILE A 260 10.08 26.85 -17.81
C ILE A 260 10.35 27.67 -19.08
N GLU A 261 10.32 29.00 -19.00
CA GLU A 261 10.57 29.91 -20.13
C GLU A 261 12.00 29.76 -20.69
N THR A 262 13.00 29.65 -19.81
CA THR A 262 14.41 29.45 -20.21
C THR A 262 14.60 28.11 -20.93
N GLY A 263 13.93 27.06 -20.46
CA GLY A 263 13.92 25.76 -21.11
C GLY A 263 13.28 25.79 -22.51
N LEU A 264 12.17 26.51 -22.67
CA LEU A 264 11.49 26.70 -23.95
C LEU A 264 12.35 27.52 -24.94
N GLY A 265 12.97 28.62 -24.48
CA GLY A 265 13.84 29.45 -25.32
C GLY A 265 15.09 28.73 -25.83
N LYS A 266 15.59 27.72 -25.12
CA LYS A 266 16.69 26.84 -25.59
C LYS A 266 16.25 25.80 -26.61
N ALA A 267 14.96 25.44 -26.65
CA ALA A 267 14.41 24.46 -27.59
C ALA A 267 13.94 25.11 -28.91
N ALA A 268 13.66 26.42 -28.90
CA ALA A 268 13.24 27.21 -30.06
C ALA A 268 14.41 27.89 -30.81
N ALA A 269 15.65 27.82 -30.28
CA ALA A 269 16.88 28.36 -30.88
C ALA A 269 17.69 27.25 -31.57
#